data_AF-A0A2T1KP93-F1
#
_entry.id   AF-A0A2T1KP93-F1
#
_cell.length_a   1.000
_cell.length_b   1.000
_cell.length_c   1.000
_cell.angle_alpha   90.00
_cell.angle_beta   90.00
_cell.angle_gamma   90.00
#
_symmetry.space_group_name_H-M   'P 1'
#
loop_
_entity.id
_entity.type
_entity.pdbx_description
1 polymer ?
#
loop_
_entity_poly.entity_id
_entity_poly.type
_entity_poly.pdbx_seq_one_letter_code
_entity_poly.pdbx_strand_id
1 'polypeptide(L)'
;MRESNMTTKKPRKLIRFATSTVLMLALAAGFQTAQADARTLNFATPRPPTERPTNDVLRWWVDEVNARTGGTIEIKVHWLQSLVAFRDAARGIQSGVADIGDVTPEYTAARNPLWAITQTETGSGDNYIATEAWRRATNGFTPLE
;
A
#
# COMPACT_ATOMS: atom_id res chain seq x y z
N MET A 1 -69.02 -61.59 -8.27
CA MET A 1 -67.75 -62.31 -8.44
C MET A 1 -66.63 -61.28 -8.61
N ARG A 2 -65.83 -61.10 -7.54
CA ARG A 2 -64.40 -60.71 -7.44
C ARG A 2 -63.93 -59.47 -8.25
N GLU A 3 -63.73 -58.35 -7.56
CA GLU A 3 -62.44 -57.85 -7.01
C GLU A 3 -61.49 -57.26 -8.06
N SER A 4 -61.16 -55.97 -7.91
CA SER A 4 -59.78 -55.49 -7.93
C SER A 4 -59.71 -54.00 -7.55
N ASN A 5 -59.24 -53.74 -6.32
CA ASN A 5 -58.67 -52.46 -5.90
C ASN A 5 -57.22 -52.40 -6.42
N MET A 6 -56.79 -51.28 -7.02
CA MET A 6 -55.35 -51.02 -7.16
C MET A 6 -54.98 -49.54 -7.17
N THR A 7 -54.80 -49.05 -5.94
CA THR A 7 -53.80 -48.08 -5.45
C THR A 7 -52.93 -47.30 -6.46
N THR A 8 -53.15 -45.98 -6.52
CA THR A 8 -52.26 -45.01 -7.19
C THR A 8 -51.04 -44.70 -6.32
N LYS A 9 -49.84 -45.10 -6.76
CA LYS A 9 -48.56 -44.77 -6.12
C LYS A 9 -48.15 -43.31 -6.36
N LYS A 10 -47.90 -42.55 -5.28
CA LYS A 10 -47.29 -41.21 -5.29
C LYS A 10 -45.79 -41.28 -5.69
N PRO A 11 -45.29 -40.51 -6.67
CA PRO A 11 -43.89 -40.54 -7.04
C PRO A 11 -43.01 -39.76 -6.05
N ARG A 12 -42.30 -40.49 -5.17
CA ARG A 12 -41.31 -39.97 -4.19
C ARG A 12 -39.92 -39.65 -4.78
N LYS A 13 -39.82 -39.21 -6.05
CA LYS A 13 -38.52 -39.01 -6.71
C LYS A 13 -38.09 -37.56 -6.95
N LEU A 14 -38.91 -36.56 -6.60
CA LEU A 14 -38.61 -35.15 -6.88
C LEU A 14 -37.84 -34.42 -5.77
N ILE A 15 -37.53 -35.08 -4.65
CA ILE A 15 -36.92 -34.42 -3.48
C ILE A 15 -35.38 -34.49 -3.49
N ARG A 16 -34.77 -35.35 -4.31
CA ARG A 16 -33.30 -35.57 -4.31
C ARG A 16 -32.49 -34.64 -5.21
N PHE A 17 -33.12 -33.86 -6.09
CA PHE A 17 -32.40 -32.97 -7.01
C PHE A 17 -32.28 -31.52 -6.49
N ALA A 18 -33.12 -31.12 -5.53
CA ALA A 18 -33.12 -29.76 -5.00
C ALA A 18 -32.01 -29.49 -3.95
N THR A 19 -31.37 -30.54 -3.43
CA THR A 19 -30.42 -30.40 -2.30
C THR A 19 -29.00 -30.04 -2.75
N SER A 20 -28.61 -30.31 -4.00
CA SER A 20 -27.27 -29.98 -4.50
C SER A 20 -27.09 -28.51 -4.89
N THR A 21 -28.15 -27.83 -5.33
CA THR A 21 -28.06 -26.41 -5.75
C THR A 21 -27.97 -25.46 -4.55
N VAL A 22 -28.61 -25.80 -3.42
CA VAL A 22 -28.57 -24.98 -2.20
C VAL A 22 -27.18 -24.99 -1.54
N LEU A 23 -26.44 -26.09 -1.65
CA LEU A 23 -25.09 -26.19 -1.08
C LEU A 23 -24.04 -25.37 -1.86
N MET A 24 -24.21 -25.19 -3.18
CA MET A 24 -23.34 -24.32 -3.98
C MET A 24 -23.59 -22.83 -3.76
N LEU A 25 -24.85 -22.40 -3.50
CA LEU A 25 -25.13 -21.01 -3.14
C LEU A 25 -24.64 -20.64 -1.73
N ALA A 26 -24.61 -21.59 -0.79
CA ALA A 26 -24.09 -21.36 0.55
C ALA A 26 -22.55 -21.16 0.57
N LEU A 27 -21.83 -21.75 -0.38
CA LEU A 27 -20.37 -21.59 -0.49
C LEU A 27 -19.95 -20.25 -1.10
N ALA A 28 -20.84 -19.58 -1.84
CA ALA A 28 -20.57 -18.26 -2.42
C ALA A 28 -20.77 -17.10 -1.42
N ALA A 29 -21.59 -17.30 -0.38
CA ALA A 29 -21.87 -16.29 0.64
C ALA A 29 -20.79 -16.18 1.73
N GLY A 30 -19.85 -17.13 1.78
CA GLY A 30 -18.82 -17.22 2.83
C GLY A 30 -17.53 -16.43 2.56
N PHE A 31 -17.36 -15.83 1.38
CA PHE A 31 -16.21 -15.00 1.02
C PHE A 31 -16.57 -13.52 1.01
N GLN A 32 -17.19 -13.03 2.08
CA GLN A 32 -17.06 -11.61 2.40
C GLN A 32 -15.71 -11.42 3.07
N THR A 33 -14.66 -11.20 2.27
CA THR A 33 -13.45 -10.58 2.78
C THR A 33 -13.87 -9.26 3.39
N ALA A 34 -13.78 -9.11 4.71
CA ALA A 34 -13.93 -7.83 5.37
C ALA A 34 -12.92 -6.89 4.72
N GLN A 35 -13.40 -6.01 3.84
CA GLN A 35 -12.57 -4.99 3.21
C GLN A 35 -12.27 -4.01 4.34
N ALA A 36 -11.08 -4.14 4.94
CA ALA A 36 -10.60 -3.18 5.92
C ALA A 36 -10.67 -1.79 5.28
N ASP A 37 -11.19 -0.80 6.02
CA ASP A 37 -11.25 0.57 5.52
C ASP A 37 -9.85 0.99 5.06
N ALA A 38 -9.77 1.48 3.82
CA ALA A 38 -8.51 1.89 3.23
C ALA A 38 -7.90 3.00 4.09
N ARG A 39 -6.67 2.79 4.56
CA ARG A 39 -5.91 3.82 5.25
C ARG A 39 -5.21 4.70 4.21
N THR A 40 -5.57 5.98 4.17
CA THR A 40 -4.85 6.97 3.36
C THR A 40 -3.61 7.47 4.10
N LEU A 41 -2.44 7.35 3.48
CA LEU A 41 -1.18 7.96 3.90
C LEU A 41 -0.93 9.23 3.10
N ASN A 42 -0.58 10.32 3.78
CA ASN A 42 -0.31 11.61 3.16
C ASN A 42 1.18 11.76 2.83
N PHE A 43 1.50 11.88 1.53
CA PHE A 43 2.84 12.13 1.03
C PHE A 43 3.03 13.63 0.75
N ALA A 44 3.97 14.30 1.41
CA ALA A 44 4.32 15.70 1.15
C ALA A 44 5.55 15.82 0.23
N THR A 45 5.43 16.56 -0.89
CA THR A 45 6.56 16.81 -1.80
C THR A 45 6.65 18.28 -2.22
N PRO A 46 7.86 18.87 -2.33
CA PRO A 46 8.03 20.18 -2.95
C PRO A 46 7.90 20.18 -4.46
N ARG A 47 7.90 19.00 -5.10
CA ARG A 47 7.97 18.88 -6.55
C ARG A 47 6.66 19.36 -7.19
N PRO A 48 6.71 19.94 -8.40
CA PRO A 48 5.52 20.15 -9.21
C PRO A 48 5.05 18.81 -9.82
N PRO A 49 3.74 18.62 -10.08
CA PRO A 49 3.19 17.41 -10.69
C PRO A 49 3.43 17.36 -12.21
N THR A 50 4.70 17.33 -12.62
CA THR A 50 5.10 17.29 -14.05
C THR A 50 5.46 15.88 -14.52
N GLU A 51 5.58 15.71 -15.83
CA GLU A 51 6.11 14.50 -16.50
C GLU A 51 7.65 14.48 -16.41
N ARG A 52 8.16 14.22 -15.20
CA ARG A 52 9.58 14.01 -14.94
C ARG A 52 9.80 12.56 -14.49
N PRO A 53 10.93 11.93 -14.85
CA PRO A 53 11.22 10.54 -14.47
C PRO A 53 11.07 10.25 -12.96
N THR A 54 11.45 11.19 -12.09
CA THR A 54 11.32 11.03 -10.64
C THR A 54 9.86 11.06 -10.15
N ASN A 55 8.98 11.74 -10.88
CA ASN A 55 7.54 11.75 -10.61
C ASN A 55 6.87 10.50 -11.19
N ASP A 56 7.36 9.97 -12.32
CA ASP A 56 6.91 8.69 -12.87
C ASP A 56 7.18 7.55 -11.88
N VAL A 57 8.39 7.51 -11.31
CA VAL A 57 8.74 6.53 -10.26
C VAL A 57 7.87 6.69 -9.02
N LEU A 58 7.58 7.92 -8.58
CA LEU A 58 6.68 8.15 -7.44
C LEU A 58 5.27 7.63 -7.72
N ARG A 59 4.70 7.91 -8.91
CA ARG A 59 3.39 7.40 -9.32
C ARG A 59 3.36 5.87 -9.36
N TRP A 60 4.34 5.27 -10.03
CA TRP A 60 4.50 3.81 -10.05
C TRP A 60 4.56 3.22 -8.64
N TRP A 61 5.35 3.82 -7.74
CA TRP A 61 5.45 3.34 -6.37
C TRP A 61 4.13 3.45 -5.60
N VAL A 62 3.37 4.54 -5.78
CA VAL A 62 2.02 4.69 -5.21
C VAL A 62 1.10 3.58 -5.70
N ASP A 63 1.10 3.31 -7.01
CA ASP A 63 0.27 2.26 -7.61
C ASP A 63 0.66 0.87 -7.09
N GLU A 64 1.96 0.58 -6.97
CA GLU A 64 2.46 -0.68 -6.43
C GLU A 64 2.08 -0.89 -4.96
N VAL A 65 2.12 0.16 -4.14
CA VAL A 65 1.68 0.07 -2.74
C VAL A 65 0.20 -0.27 -2.67
N ASN A 66 -0.64 0.40 -3.47
CA ASN A 66 -2.07 0.11 -3.50
C ASN A 66 -2.35 -1.32 -3.99
N ALA A 67 -1.72 -1.74 -5.09
CA ALA A 67 -1.91 -3.06 -5.67
C ALA A 67 -1.45 -4.18 -4.72
N ARG A 68 -0.27 -4.06 -4.11
CA ARG A 68 0.30 -5.09 -3.22
C ARG A 68 -0.40 -5.18 -1.87
N THR A 69 -1.10 -4.12 -1.47
CA THR A 69 -1.89 -4.10 -0.22
C THR A 69 -3.37 -4.43 -0.46
N GLY A 70 -3.75 -4.78 -1.70
CA GLY A 70 -5.14 -5.07 -2.05
C GLY A 70 -6.07 -3.88 -1.80
N GLY A 71 -5.57 -2.65 -1.97
CA GLY A 71 -6.33 -1.42 -1.73
C GLY A 71 -6.45 -0.97 -0.27
N THR A 72 -5.88 -1.71 0.69
CA THR A 72 -5.96 -1.34 2.12
C THR A 72 -5.06 -0.14 2.48
N ILE A 73 -4.07 0.17 1.63
CA ILE A 73 -3.26 1.39 1.74
C ILE A 73 -3.44 2.22 0.46
N GLU A 74 -3.80 3.48 0.65
CA GLU A 74 -3.80 4.50 -0.40
C GLU A 74 -2.79 5.58 -0.06
N ILE A 75 -2.08 6.12 -1.06
CA ILE A 75 -1.14 7.22 -0.85
C ILE A 75 -1.65 8.45 -1.59
N LYS A 76 -1.93 9.51 -0.84
CA LYS A 76 -2.31 10.80 -1.39
C LYS A 76 -1.09 11.72 -1.47
N VAL A 77 -0.71 12.08 -2.70
CA VAL A 77 0.41 12.99 -2.94
C VAL A 77 -0.04 14.45 -2.90
N HIS A 78 0.60 15.23 -2.03
CA HIS A 78 0.42 16.67 -1.86
C HIS A 78 1.61 17.39 -2.49
N TRP A 79 1.39 17.95 -3.67
CA TRP A 79 2.42 18.59 -4.50
C TRP A 79 2.71 20.03 -4.08
N LEU A 80 3.82 20.59 -4.57
CA LEU A 80 4.16 22.01 -4.40
C LEU A 80 4.13 22.47 -2.93
N GLN A 81 4.54 21.59 -2.00
CA GLN A 81 4.58 21.88 -0.56
C GLN A 81 3.21 22.24 0.03
N SER A 82 2.10 21.83 -0.59
CA SER A 82 0.75 22.24 -0.16
C SER A 82 0.34 21.72 1.22
N LEU A 83 0.99 20.65 1.71
CA LEU A 83 0.74 20.07 3.02
C LEU A 83 1.75 20.52 4.08
N VAL A 84 3.04 20.47 3.76
CA VAL A 84 4.14 20.89 4.65
C VAL A 84 5.20 21.61 3.82
N ALA A 85 5.70 22.73 4.32
CA ALA A 85 6.85 23.42 3.72
C ALA A 85 8.09 22.49 3.74
N PHE A 86 8.84 22.40 2.65
CA PHE A 86 9.93 21.41 2.54
C PHE A 86 11.02 21.57 3.59
N ARG A 87 11.31 22.81 4.01
CA ARG A 87 12.24 23.10 5.11
C ARG A 87 11.80 22.50 6.44
N ASP A 88 10.50 22.29 6.63
CA ASP A 88 9.90 21.73 7.84
C ASP A 88 9.47 20.27 7.66
N ALA A 89 9.70 19.65 6.49
CA ALA A 89 9.20 18.32 6.15
C ALA A 89 9.57 17.26 7.21
N ALA A 90 10.83 17.22 7.67
CA ALA A 90 11.25 16.27 8.70
C ALA A 90 10.46 16.41 10.02
N ARG A 91 10.18 17.65 10.45
CA ARG A 91 9.40 17.90 11.67
C ARG A 91 7.93 17.60 11.45
N GLY A 92 7.39 17.96 10.28
CA GLY A 92 6.01 17.68 9.90
C GLY A 92 5.72 16.18 9.84
N ILE A 93 6.67 15.38 9.34
CA ILE A 93 6.59 13.92 9.37
C ILE A 93 6.68 13.41 10.80
N GLN A 94 7.67 13.89 11.59
CA GLN A 94 7.83 13.48 12.99
C GLN A 94 6.59 13.76 13.85
N SER A 95 5.87 14.86 13.60
CA SER A 95 4.66 15.22 14.35
C SER A 95 3.37 14.64 13.76
N GLY A 96 3.44 13.87 12.66
CA GLY A 96 2.28 13.24 12.03
C GLY A 96 1.41 14.15 11.15
N VAL A 97 1.90 15.33 10.75
CA VAL A 97 1.19 16.19 9.78
C VAL A 97 1.20 15.56 8.38
N ALA A 98 2.31 14.91 8.03
CA ALA A 98 2.42 14.04 6.86
C ALA A 98 2.89 12.66 7.32
N ASP A 99 2.41 11.60 6.65
CA ASP A 99 2.87 10.24 6.93
C ASP A 99 4.20 9.95 6.22
N ILE A 100 4.40 10.56 5.05
CA ILE A 100 5.54 10.34 4.15
C ILE A 100 5.95 11.70 3.57
N GLY A 101 7.23 11.88 3.26
CA GLY A 101 7.63 13.05 2.49
C GLY A 101 9.09 13.07 2.10
N ASP A 102 9.39 13.97 1.16
CA ASP A 102 10.76 14.24 0.77
C ASP A 102 11.47 14.99 1.91
N VAL A 103 12.65 14.51 2.30
CA VAL A 103 13.55 15.19 3.25
C VAL A 103 14.89 15.36 2.57
N THR A 104 15.65 16.37 2.97
CA THR A 104 16.95 16.67 2.38
C THR A 104 18.00 16.96 3.46
N PRO A 105 19.28 16.60 3.23
CA PRO A 105 20.34 16.85 4.20
C PRO A 105 20.50 18.34 4.57
N GLU A 106 20.30 19.26 3.63
CA GLU A 106 20.43 20.72 3.77
C GLU A 106 19.59 21.27 4.93
N TYR A 107 18.37 20.74 5.11
CA TYR A 107 17.43 21.20 6.13
C TYR A 107 17.47 20.37 7.41
N THR A 108 18.23 19.28 7.42
CA THR A 108 18.29 18.35 8.55
C THR A 108 19.70 18.11 9.08
N ALA A 109 20.72 18.80 8.58
CA ALA A 109 22.12 18.60 8.95
C ALA A 109 22.38 18.60 10.48
N ALA A 110 21.71 19.48 11.23
CA ALA A 110 21.84 19.53 12.70
C ALA A 110 21.25 18.31 13.43
N ARG A 111 20.29 17.61 12.80
CA ARG A 111 19.64 16.41 13.35
C ARG A 111 20.24 15.12 12.79
N ASN A 112 20.71 15.17 11.55
CA ASN A 112 21.22 14.04 10.76
C ASN A 112 22.63 14.34 10.24
N PRO A 113 23.64 14.56 11.11
CA PRO A 113 24.96 15.02 10.69
C PRO A 113 25.69 14.01 9.79
N LEU A 114 25.46 12.71 9.98
CA LEU A 114 26.01 11.67 9.10
C LEU A 114 25.43 11.72 7.69
N TRP A 115 24.16 12.10 7.55
CA TRP A 115 23.56 12.28 6.23
C TRP A 115 24.11 13.51 5.52
N ALA A 116 24.51 14.54 6.26
CA ALA A 116 25.10 15.74 5.66
C ALA A 116 26.39 15.45 4.88
N ILE A 117 27.08 14.34 5.17
CA ILE A 117 28.26 13.87 4.43
C ILE A 117 27.91 13.55 2.96
N THR A 118 26.66 13.21 2.62
CA THR A 118 26.29 12.97 1.22
C THR A 118 26.30 14.22 0.36
N GLN A 119 26.37 15.42 0.97
CA GLN A 119 26.48 16.69 0.26
C GLN A 119 27.92 17.12 -0.01
N THR A 120 28.92 16.43 0.55
CA THR A 120 30.32 16.76 0.28
C THR A 120 30.69 16.20 -1.09
N GLU A 121 31.55 16.91 -1.84
CA GLU A 121 32.03 16.47 -3.17
C GLU A 121 33.01 15.28 -3.10
N THR A 122 33.04 14.58 -1.98
CA THR A 122 33.93 13.45 -1.71
C THR A 122 33.23 12.15 -2.10
N GLY A 123 33.78 11.40 -3.06
CA GLY A 123 33.22 10.10 -3.43
C GLY A 123 33.65 9.61 -4.82
N SER A 124 33.01 8.54 -5.28
CA SER A 124 33.33 7.88 -6.56
C SER A 124 32.83 8.63 -7.79
N GLY A 125 31.95 9.63 -7.65
CA GLY A 125 31.23 10.27 -8.77
C GLY A 125 30.18 9.37 -9.43
N ASP A 126 30.14 8.09 -9.08
CA ASP A 126 29.16 7.11 -9.55
C ASP A 126 27.93 7.08 -8.62
N ASN A 127 26.78 7.48 -9.16
CA ASN A 127 25.51 7.54 -8.44
C ASN A 127 25.05 6.18 -7.89
N TYR A 128 25.38 5.08 -8.57
CA TYR A 128 25.06 3.73 -8.09
C TYR A 128 25.86 3.40 -6.84
N ILE A 129 27.18 3.65 -6.87
CA ILE A 129 28.06 3.43 -5.71
C ILE A 129 27.66 4.33 -4.54
N ALA A 130 27.31 5.58 -4.79
CA ALA A 130 26.83 6.50 -3.75
C ALA A 130 25.51 6.00 -3.11
N THR A 131 24.56 5.57 -3.93
CA THR A 131 23.26 5.05 -3.45
C THR A 131 23.43 3.75 -2.68
N GLU A 132 24.26 2.82 -3.17
CA GLU A 132 24.53 1.55 -2.50
C GLU A 132 25.30 1.75 -1.19
N ALA A 133 26.25 2.70 -1.15
CA ALA A 133 26.93 3.08 0.09
C ALA A 133 25.95 3.62 1.13
N TRP A 134 25.01 4.48 0.71
CA TRP A 134 23.94 4.98 1.57
C TRP A 134 23.05 3.85 2.09
N ARG A 135 22.59 2.96 1.21
CA ARG A 135 21.75 1.80 1.58
C ARG A 135 22.44 0.87 2.58
N ARG A 136 23.75 0.61 2.39
CA ARG A 136 24.54 -0.20 3.32
C ARG A 136 24.73 0.49 4.65
N ALA A 137 24.99 1.79 4.65
CA ALA A 137 25.09 2.58 5.87
C ALA A 137 23.78 2.46 6.67
N THR A 138 22.63 2.72 6.06
CA THR A 138 21.33 2.62 6.75
C THR A 138 21.00 1.22 7.27
N ASN A 139 21.44 0.16 6.58
CA ASN A 139 21.23 -1.22 7.04
C ASN A 139 22.20 -1.67 8.15
N GLY A 140 23.37 -1.03 8.23
CA GLY A 140 24.39 -1.34 9.23
C GLY A 140 24.20 -0.61 10.57
N PHE A 141 23.30 0.37 10.63
CA PHE A 141 22.98 1.08 11.88
C PHE A 141 21.82 0.38 12.60
N THR A 142 22.11 -0.21 13.76
CA THR A 142 21.06 -0.58 14.72
C THR A 142 20.34 0.71 15.13
N PRO A 143 18.98 0.76 15.08
CA PRO A 143 18.23 1.90 15.59
C PRO A 143 18.63 2.20 17.04
N LEU A 144 18.87 3.47 17.37
CA LEU A 144 19.03 3.89 18.76
C LEU A 144 17.64 3.81 19.41
N GLU A 145 17.46 2.88 20.35
CA GLU A 145 16.24 2.77 21.17
C GLU A 145 16.01 4.00 22.05
#